data_AF-A0A0F9EI41-F1
#
_entry.id   AF-A0A0F9EI41-F1
#
_cell.length_a   1.000
_cell.length_b   1.000
_cell.length_c   1.000
_cell.angle_alpha   90.00
_cell.angle_beta   90.00
_cell.angle_gamma   90.00
#
_symmetry.space_group_name_H-M   'P 1'
#
loop_
_entity.id
_entity.type
_entity.pdbx_description
1 polymer ?
#
loop_
_entity_poly.entity_id
_entity_poly.type
_entity_poly.pdbx_seq_one_letter_code
_entity_poly.pdbx_strand_id
1 'polypeptide(L)'
;MKEEMEQCDEDFYNMLEKRDKEIERLRDWVNDLQAGMYINCVYCGHRYGPNTEIPTSMADVLKEHIEKCPEHPLFEARQEIERLKKEKEWLLKTLVFVYKDKMCESGLSIKAMEWVLKDMQQALKEKKKESIDKMVERVREDRGNTLQGEIE
;
A
#
# COMPACT_ATOMS: atom_id res chain seq x y z
N MET A 1 6.73 -47.24 15.34
CA MET A 1 7.87 -47.00 16.26
C MET A 1 9.20 -46.76 15.56
N LYS A 2 9.79 -47.69 14.77
CA LYS A 2 11.05 -47.38 14.03
C LYS A 2 10.84 -46.36 12.91
N GLU A 3 9.79 -46.53 12.11
CA GLU A 3 9.43 -45.62 11.01
C GLU A 3 9.05 -44.21 11.50
N GLU A 4 8.40 -44.12 12.66
CA GLU A 4 8.05 -42.82 13.28
C GLU A 4 9.28 -42.09 13.86
N MET A 5 10.31 -42.83 14.26
CA MET A 5 11.56 -42.26 14.78
C MET A 5 12.46 -41.78 13.63
N GLU A 6 12.50 -42.53 12.51
CA GLU A 6 13.16 -42.12 11.26
C GLU A 6 12.52 -40.87 10.64
N GLN A 7 11.18 -40.78 10.64
CA GLN A 7 10.47 -39.59 10.15
C GLN A 7 10.79 -38.34 10.97
N CYS A 8 10.92 -38.48 12.30
CA CYS A 8 11.26 -37.36 13.19
C CYS A 8 12.68 -36.84 12.94
N ASP A 9 13.63 -37.73 12.69
CA ASP A 9 15.01 -37.38 12.36
C ASP A 9 15.07 -36.67 10.99
N GLU A 10 14.36 -37.18 9.98
CA GLU A 10 14.32 -36.58 8.64
C GLU A 10 13.66 -35.20 8.63
N ASP A 11 12.58 -35.00 9.39
CA ASP A 11 11.93 -33.70 9.57
C ASP A 11 12.86 -32.69 10.27
N PHE A 12 13.66 -33.15 11.23
CA PHE A 12 14.64 -32.32 11.93
C PHE A 12 15.77 -31.88 11.00
N TYR A 13 16.33 -32.78 10.18
CA TYR A 13 17.33 -32.42 9.18
C TYR A 13 16.78 -31.46 8.12
N ASN A 14 15.56 -31.69 7.63
CA ASN A 14 14.89 -30.80 6.69
C ASN A 14 14.66 -29.39 7.27
N MET A 15 14.36 -29.30 8.56
CA MET A 15 14.24 -28.01 9.26
C MET A 15 15.60 -27.29 9.31
N LEU A 16 16.67 -28.00 9.69
CA LEU A 16 18.01 -27.42 9.76
C LEU A 16 18.49 -26.92 8.39
N GLU A 17 18.30 -27.71 7.34
CA GLU A 17 18.68 -27.32 5.98
C GLU A 17 17.92 -26.07 5.50
N LYS A 18 16.62 -25.97 5.80
CA LYS A 18 15.82 -24.76 5.52
C LYS A 18 16.37 -23.54 6.26
N ARG A 19 16.80 -23.70 7.51
CA ARG A 19 17.37 -22.60 8.30
C ARG A 19 18.73 -22.16 7.75
N ASP A 20 19.59 -23.10 7.38
CA ASP A 20 20.91 -22.78 6.85
C ASP A 20 20.80 -22.04 5.50
N LYS A 21 19.90 -22.48 4.62
CA LYS A 21 19.59 -21.78 3.37
C LYS A 21 19.09 -20.35 3.60
N GLU A 22 18.26 -20.14 4.61
CA GLU A 22 17.78 -18.80 4.95
C GLU A 22 18.90 -17.92 5.53
N ILE A 23 19.79 -18.48 6.35
CA ILE A 23 20.96 -17.76 6.85
C ILE A 23 21.88 -17.32 5.71
N GLU A 24 22.13 -18.18 4.72
CA GLU A 24 22.92 -17.83 3.54
C GLU A 24 22.25 -16.72 2.74
N ARG A 25 20.94 -16.85 2.46
CA ARG A 25 20.16 -15.82 1.76
C ARG A 25 20.24 -14.46 2.46
N LEU A 26 20.15 -14.44 3.79
CA LEU A 26 20.23 -13.22 4.59
C LEU A 26 21.64 -12.63 4.60
N ARG A 27 22.69 -13.45 4.66
CA ARG A 27 24.09 -12.98 4.56
C ARG A 27 24.34 -12.29 3.23
N ASP A 28 23.90 -12.92 2.15
CA ASP A 28 24.01 -12.33 0.81
C ASP A 28 23.22 -11.02 0.71
N TRP A 29 22.04 -10.96 1.33
CA TRP A 29 21.23 -9.75 1.37
C TRP A 29 21.90 -8.60 2.13
N VAL A 30 22.56 -8.90 3.27
CA VAL A 30 23.34 -7.91 4.03
C VAL A 30 24.54 -7.42 3.22
N ASN A 31 25.25 -8.34 2.56
CA ASN A 31 26.38 -7.98 1.70
C ASN A 31 25.95 -7.04 0.57
N ASP A 32 24.79 -7.29 -0.04
CA ASP A 32 24.23 -6.45 -1.11
C ASP A 32 23.89 -5.04 -0.61
N LEU A 33 23.29 -4.93 0.58
CA LEU A 33 22.98 -3.64 1.21
C LEU A 33 24.24 -2.84 1.54
N GLN A 34 25.29 -3.51 2.01
CA GLN A 34 26.55 -2.87 2.38
C GLN A 34 27.41 -2.49 1.17
N ALA A 35 27.33 -3.26 0.08
CA ALA A 35 28.07 -2.98 -1.14
C ALA A 35 27.54 -1.76 -1.90
N GLY A 36 26.28 -1.38 -1.71
CA GLY A 36 25.65 -0.23 -2.38
C GLY A 36 25.54 -0.36 -3.90
N MET A 37 25.94 -1.49 -4.47
CA MET A 37 25.88 -1.81 -5.91
C MET A 37 24.56 -2.47 -6.32
N TYR A 38 23.79 -2.96 -5.34
CA TYR A 38 22.52 -3.63 -5.55
C TYR A 38 21.41 -2.87 -4.83
N ILE A 39 20.25 -2.80 -5.47
CA ILE A 39 19.02 -2.31 -4.82
C ILE A 39 18.07 -3.50 -4.69
N ASN A 40 17.44 -3.61 -3.53
CA ASN A 40 16.59 -4.74 -3.18
C ASN A 40 15.23 -4.30 -2.65
N CYS A 41 14.22 -5.13 -2.87
CA CYS A 41 12.95 -4.99 -2.17
C CYS A 41 13.04 -5.72 -0.82
N VAL A 42 12.86 -4.98 0.28
CA VAL A 42 12.98 -5.51 1.66
C VAL A 42 11.94 -6.61 1.95
N TYR A 43 10.79 -6.58 1.27
CA TYR A 43 9.69 -7.48 1.55
C TYR A 43 9.84 -8.82 0.81
N CYS A 44 10.00 -8.79 -0.52
CA CYS A 44 10.12 -10.03 -1.30
C CYS A 44 11.57 -10.51 -1.51
N GLY A 45 12.57 -9.68 -1.17
CA GLY A 45 13.99 -10.00 -1.35
C GLY A 45 14.47 -10.00 -2.80
N HIS A 46 13.69 -9.47 -3.75
CA HIS A 46 14.11 -9.33 -5.15
C HIS A 46 15.28 -8.36 -5.28
N ARG A 47 16.24 -8.68 -6.15
CA ARG A 47 17.53 -7.98 -6.28
C ARG A 47 17.71 -7.40 -7.68
N TYR A 48 18.11 -6.14 -7.74
CA TYR A 48 18.49 -5.41 -8.95
C TYR A 48 19.99 -5.09 -8.91
N GLY A 49 20.70 -5.40 -9.99
CA GLY A 49 22.16 -5.29 -10.05
C GLY A 49 22.67 -4.43 -11.20
N PRO A 50 24.00 -4.22 -11.28
CA PRO A 50 24.61 -3.33 -12.27
C PRO A 50 24.55 -3.87 -13.71
N ASN A 51 24.32 -5.17 -13.90
CA ASN A 51 24.28 -5.83 -15.21
C ASN A 51 22.87 -5.94 -15.80
N THR A 52 21.82 -5.56 -15.07
CA THR A 52 20.52 -5.37 -15.71
C THR A 52 20.63 -4.12 -16.57
N GLU A 53 20.54 -4.28 -17.89
CA GLU A 53 20.56 -3.19 -18.87
C GLU A 53 19.45 -2.19 -18.56
N ILE A 54 19.75 -1.10 -17.85
CA ILE A 54 18.74 -0.10 -17.53
C ILE A 54 19.31 1.31 -17.74
N PRO A 55 18.80 2.07 -18.72
CA PRO A 55 19.12 3.49 -18.93
C PRO A 55 18.40 4.43 -17.95
N THR A 56 17.84 3.89 -16.86
CA THR A 56 16.98 4.56 -15.87
C THR A 56 17.62 4.38 -14.49
N SER A 57 17.45 5.34 -13.58
CA SER A 57 18.08 5.25 -12.25
C SER A 57 17.63 3.98 -11.52
N MET A 58 18.53 3.31 -10.80
CA MET A 58 18.22 2.07 -10.06
C MET A 58 17.05 2.25 -9.06
N ALA A 59 16.80 3.48 -8.61
CA ALA A 59 15.66 3.83 -7.77
C ALA A 59 14.31 3.70 -8.51
N ASP A 60 14.26 4.03 -9.80
CA ASP A 60 13.04 3.91 -10.61
C ASP A 60 12.66 2.44 -10.83
N VAL A 61 13.66 1.58 -10.97
CA VAL A 61 13.49 0.12 -11.11
C VAL A 61 12.88 -0.47 -9.85
N LEU A 62 13.41 -0.10 -8.68
CA LEU A 62 12.82 -0.52 -7.41
C LEU A 62 11.41 0.05 -7.23
N LYS A 63 11.18 1.29 -7.66
CA LYS A 63 9.85 1.89 -7.58
C LYS A 63 8.82 1.11 -8.41
N GLU A 64 9.16 0.76 -9.65
CA GLU A 64 8.30 -0.07 -10.50
C GLU A 64 8.03 -1.43 -9.85
N HIS A 65 9.05 -2.03 -9.23
CA HIS A 65 8.88 -3.28 -8.48
C HIS A 65 7.88 -3.12 -7.33
N ILE A 66 8.08 -2.12 -6.47
CA ILE A 66 7.23 -1.85 -5.30
C ILE A 66 5.77 -1.64 -5.69
N GLU A 67 5.51 -1.06 -6.86
CA GLU A 67 4.15 -0.88 -7.39
C GLU A 67 3.43 -2.21 -7.68
N LYS A 68 4.17 -3.27 -8.02
CA LYS A 68 3.62 -4.57 -8.43
C LYS A 68 3.88 -5.71 -7.44
N CYS A 69 4.78 -5.51 -6.47
CA CYS A 69 5.22 -6.53 -5.53
C CYS A 69 4.08 -7.01 -4.62
N PRO A 70 3.69 -8.30 -4.66
CA PRO A 70 2.59 -8.84 -3.85
C PRO A 70 2.86 -8.84 -2.35
N GLU A 71 4.13 -8.99 -1.95
CA GLU A 71 4.56 -9.03 -0.55
C GLU A 71 4.76 -7.63 0.05
N HIS A 72 4.64 -6.57 -0.77
CA HIS A 72 4.80 -5.21 -0.29
C HIS A 72 3.54 -4.74 0.45
N PRO A 73 3.64 -4.07 1.62
CA PRO A 73 2.46 -3.61 2.39
C PRO A 73 1.51 -2.71 1.59
N LEU A 74 2.05 -1.97 0.62
CA LEU A 74 1.25 -1.12 -0.27
C LEU A 74 0.39 -1.91 -1.27
N PHE A 75 0.66 -3.19 -1.49
CA PHE A 75 -0.07 -4.01 -2.45
C PHE A 75 -1.53 -4.21 -2.02
N GLU A 76 -1.74 -4.69 -0.80
CA GLU A 76 -3.08 -4.85 -0.22
C GLU A 76 -3.82 -3.52 -0.13
N ALA A 77 -3.12 -2.46 0.34
CA ALA A 77 -3.70 -1.12 0.43
C ALA A 77 -4.17 -0.60 -0.93
N ARG A 78 -3.40 -0.81 -2.01
CA ARG A 78 -3.79 -0.43 -3.38
C ARG A 78 -4.99 -1.23 -3.89
N GLN A 79 -5.01 -2.54 -3.63
CA GLN A 79 -6.16 -3.37 -4.00
C GLN A 79 -7.43 -2.90 -3.31
N GLU A 80 -7.36 -2.59 -2.02
CA GLU A 80 -8.51 -2.12 -1.26
C GLU A 80 -8.98 -0.73 -1.72
N ILE A 81 -8.05 0.19 -2.00
CA ILE A 81 -8.38 1.49 -2.60
C ILE A 81 -9.12 1.31 -3.93
N GLU A 82 -8.66 0.39 -4.79
CA GLU A 82 -9.28 0.15 -6.09
C GLU A 82 -10.67 -0.49 -5.95
N ARG A 83 -10.83 -1.42 -5.00
CA ARG A 83 -12.12 -2.01 -4.64
C ARG A 83 -13.12 -0.93 -4.20
N LEU A 84 -12.71 -0.08 -3.27
CA LEU A 84 -13.53 1.02 -2.74
C LEU A 84 -13.90 2.05 -3.81
N LYS A 85 -13.00 2.35 -4.75
CA LYS A 85 -13.29 3.24 -5.89
C LYS A 85 -14.39 2.68 -6.78
N LYS A 86 -14.30 1.39 -7.14
CA LYS A 86 -15.32 0.72 -7.95
C LYS A 86 -16.67 0.67 -7.24
N GLU A 87 -16.66 0.34 -5.95
CA GLU A 87 -17.87 0.32 -5.12
C GLU A 87 -18.52 1.71 -5.05
N LYS A 88 -17.72 2.76 -4.80
CA LYS A 88 -18.19 4.15 -4.84
C LYS A 88 -18.79 4.52 -6.19
N GLU A 89 -18.14 4.16 -7.30
CA GLU A 89 -18.65 4.46 -8.64
C GLU A 89 -19.98 3.75 -8.91
N TRP A 90 -20.08 2.47 -8.52
CA TRP A 90 -21.32 1.71 -8.63
C TRP A 90 -22.45 2.33 -7.81
N LEU A 91 -22.18 2.67 -6.54
CA LEU A 91 -23.14 3.33 -5.66
C LEU A 91 -23.62 4.66 -6.25
N LEU A 92 -22.72 5.47 -6.80
CA LEU A 92 -23.09 6.74 -7.44
C LEU A 92 -23.98 6.52 -8.67
N LYS A 93 -23.68 5.53 -9.52
CA LYS A 93 -24.53 5.19 -10.67
C LYS A 93 -25.92 4.73 -10.24
N THR A 94 -25.99 3.84 -9.25
CA THR A 94 -27.26 3.34 -8.69
C THR A 94 -28.07 4.48 -8.04
N LEU A 95 -27.41 5.35 -7.29
CA LEU A 95 -28.05 6.53 -6.68
C LEU A 95 -28.67 7.41 -7.76
N VAL A 96 -27.92 7.76 -8.81
CA VAL A 96 -28.45 8.58 -9.92
C VAL A 96 -29.65 7.92 -10.59
N PHE A 97 -29.62 6.59 -10.78
CA PHE A 97 -30.75 5.85 -11.37
C PHE A 97 -32.00 5.91 -10.48
N VAL A 98 -31.88 5.57 -9.19
CA VAL A 98 -32.99 5.60 -8.22
C VAL A 98 -33.56 7.01 -8.08
N TYR A 99 -32.69 8.02 -8.03
CA TYR A 99 -33.13 9.41 -7.96
C TYR A 99 -33.85 9.84 -9.22
N LYS A 100 -33.36 9.46 -10.42
CA LYS A 100 -34.02 9.80 -11.69
C LYS A 100 -35.43 9.20 -11.77
N ASP A 101 -35.61 7.98 -11.28
CA ASP A 101 -36.91 7.31 -11.23
C ASP A 101 -37.88 8.05 -10.28
N LYS A 102 -37.44 8.35 -9.06
CA LYS A 102 -38.21 9.15 -8.09
C LYS A 102 -38.44 10.62 -8.50
N MET A 103 -37.59 11.20 -9.34
CA MET A 103 -37.78 12.56 -9.87
C MET A 103 -38.98 12.63 -10.83
N CYS A 104 -39.24 11.58 -11.60
CA CYS A 104 -40.44 11.49 -12.43
C CYS A 104 -41.73 11.45 -11.60
N GLU A 105 -41.67 10.91 -10.37
CA GLU A 105 -42.84 10.80 -9.48
C GLU A 105 -43.10 12.08 -8.65
N SER A 106 -42.06 12.87 -8.36
CA SER A 106 -42.13 13.96 -7.35
C SER A 106 -42.21 15.39 -7.92
N GLY A 107 -42.06 15.59 -9.24
CA GLY A 107 -42.23 16.90 -9.89
C GLY A 107 -41.18 17.96 -9.51
N LEU A 108 -40.12 17.58 -8.80
CA LEU A 108 -39.02 18.47 -8.43
C LEU A 108 -38.17 18.81 -9.66
N SER A 109 -37.94 20.12 -9.87
CA SER A 109 -37.11 20.62 -10.97
C SER A 109 -35.66 20.16 -10.82
N ILE A 110 -35.10 19.62 -11.91
CA ILE A 110 -33.68 19.21 -12.05
C ILE A 110 -32.73 20.31 -11.53
N LYS A 111 -33.06 21.60 -11.74
CA LYS A 111 -32.25 22.75 -11.30
C LYS A 111 -32.14 22.88 -9.78
N ALA A 112 -33.19 22.54 -9.03
CA ALA A 112 -33.16 22.63 -7.57
C ALA A 112 -32.24 21.56 -6.96
N MET A 113 -32.21 20.36 -7.55
CA MET A 113 -31.30 19.30 -7.12
C MET A 113 -29.86 19.51 -7.55
N GLU A 114 -29.61 20.06 -8.75
CA GLU A 114 -28.25 20.43 -9.16
C GLU A 114 -27.60 21.40 -8.17
N TRP A 115 -28.40 22.32 -7.62
CA TRP A 115 -27.94 23.25 -6.60
C TRP A 115 -27.62 22.53 -5.28
N VAL A 116 -28.53 21.69 -4.77
CA VAL A 116 -28.30 20.89 -3.56
C VAL A 116 -27.08 19.96 -3.70
N LEU A 117 -26.91 19.31 -4.85
CA LEU A 117 -25.76 18.46 -5.14
C LEU A 117 -24.45 19.25 -5.14
N LYS A 118 -24.43 20.46 -5.71
CA LYS A 118 -23.25 21.34 -5.70
C LYS A 118 -22.90 21.77 -4.28
N ASP A 119 -23.87 22.15 -3.47
CA ASP A 119 -23.66 22.54 -2.08
C ASP A 119 -23.14 21.38 -1.24
N MET A 120 -23.72 20.19 -1.38
CA MET A 120 -23.23 18.98 -0.70
C MET A 120 -21.81 18.62 -1.13
N GLN A 121 -21.49 18.72 -2.42
CA GLN A 121 -20.13 18.50 -2.93
C GLN A 121 -19.13 19.51 -2.38
N GLN A 122 -19.52 20.78 -2.28
CA GLN A 122 -18.69 21.84 -1.72
C GLN A 122 -18.42 21.60 -0.23
N ALA A 123 -19.45 21.26 0.56
CA ALA A 123 -19.31 20.92 1.97
C ALA A 123 -18.40 19.69 2.20
N LEU A 124 -18.49 18.67 1.33
CA LEU A 124 -17.58 17.52 1.39
C LEU A 124 -16.13 17.90 1.09
N LYS A 125 -15.88 18.80 0.13
CA LYS A 125 -14.53 19.31 -0.17
C LYS A 125 -13.95 20.07 1.01
N GLU A 126 -14.75 20.91 1.66
CA GLU A 126 -14.34 21.69 2.83
C GLU A 126 -14.01 20.78 4.03
N LYS A 127 -14.87 19.81 4.34
CA LYS A 127 -14.58 18.81 5.39
C LYS A 127 -13.32 18.00 5.10
N LYS A 128 -13.11 17.62 3.83
CA LYS A 128 -11.89 16.90 3.42
C LYS A 128 -10.65 17.76 3.62
N LYS A 129 -10.71 19.04 3.23
CA LYS A 129 -9.62 20.00 3.43
C LYS A 129 -9.30 20.15 4.92
N GLU A 130 -10.30 20.37 5.76
CA GLU A 130 -10.15 20.48 7.22
C GLU A 130 -9.51 19.23 7.84
N SER A 131 -9.93 18.03 7.40
CA SER A 131 -9.34 16.78 7.88
C SER A 131 -7.87 16.63 7.46
N ILE A 132 -7.50 17.07 6.26
CA ILE A 132 -6.11 17.04 5.78
C ILE A 132 -5.27 18.03 6.60
N ASP A 133 -5.76 19.25 6.79
CA ASP A 133 -5.08 20.29 7.57
C ASP A 133 -4.80 19.80 9.02
N LYS A 134 -5.77 19.12 9.65
CA LYS A 134 -5.59 18.50 10.98
C LYS A 134 -4.59 17.33 10.98
N MET A 135 -4.46 16.58 9.89
CA MET A 135 -3.42 15.55 9.78
C MET A 135 -2.04 16.18 9.62
N VAL A 136 -1.93 17.24 8.80
CA VAL A 136 -0.68 17.96 8.57
C VAL A 136 -0.17 18.60 9.86
N GLU A 137 -1.04 19.23 10.65
CA GLU A 137 -0.62 19.81 11.93
C GLU A 137 -0.15 18.76 12.94
N ARG A 138 -0.84 17.62 13.06
CA ARG A 138 -0.35 16.51 13.92
C ARG A 138 1.04 16.03 13.50
N VAL A 139 1.27 15.87 12.20
CA VAL A 139 2.59 15.48 11.68
C VAL A 139 3.66 16.56 11.95
N ARG A 140 3.29 17.84 11.96
CA ARG A 140 4.21 18.93 12.31
C ARG A 140 4.53 18.93 13.80
N GLU A 141 3.54 18.76 14.66
CA GLU A 141 3.71 18.65 16.12
C GLU A 141 4.59 17.45 16.49
N ASP A 142 4.35 16.29 15.89
CA ASP A 142 5.15 15.08 16.09
C ASP A 142 6.62 15.30 15.69
N ARG A 143 6.87 15.98 14.56
CA ARG A 143 8.25 16.33 14.13
C ARG A 143 8.91 17.38 15.01
N GLY A 144 8.16 18.37 15.50
CA GLY A 144 8.66 19.38 16.44
C GLY A 144 9.10 18.76 17.77
N ASN A 145 8.28 17.85 18.32
CA ASN A 145 8.61 17.13 19.54
C ASN A 145 9.79 16.15 19.38
N THR A 146 9.94 15.53 18.20
CA THR A 146 11.07 14.63 17.93
C THR A 146 12.42 15.37 17.93
N LEU A 147 12.47 16.60 17.40
CA LEU A 147 13.69 17.42 17.39
C LEU A 147 14.05 18.00 18.77
N GLN A 148 13.08 18.14 19.67
CA GLN A 148 13.31 18.63 21.03
C GLN A 148 13.90 17.54 21.96
N GLY A 149 13.59 16.26 21.69
CA GLY A 149 14.09 15.11 22.47
C GLY A 149 15.49 14.63 22.10
N GLU A 150 16.11 15.18 21.05
CA GLU A 150 17.48 14.84 20.62
C GLU A 150 18.54 15.87 21.10
N ILE A 151 18.14 16.89 21.88
CA ILE A 151 19.03 17.96 22.39
C ILE A 151 19.27 17.86 23.92
N GLU A 152 18.69 16.88 24.62
CA GLU A 152 19.02 16.57 26.03
C GLU A 152 19.91 15.33 26.16
#